data_AF-A0A7G7WYZ7-F1
#
_entry.id   AF-A0A7G7WYZ7-F1
#
_cell.length_a   1.000
_cell.length_b   1.000
_cell.length_c   1.000
_cell.angle_alpha   90.00
_cell.angle_beta   90.00
_cell.angle_gamma   90.00
#
_symmetry.space_group_name_H-M   'P 1'
#
loop_
_entity.id
_entity.type
_entity.pdbx_description
1 polymer ?
#
loop_
_entity_poly.entity_id
_entity_poly.type
_entity_poly.pdbx_seq_one_letter_code
_entity_poly.pdbx_strand_id
1 'polypeptide(L)'
;MMLRLVLTGCLLLQVLETTGQDLLTSEGEEGWLEKVLGSRVNDPATEDHINISKRALEEAPVTLINNFVRGLDEELDTEKAKLVKDAVNDVKTGWKDKSYNERHAMVSCIQSASRNMKVFFNTKDDPVSSIQAGMEIVASFAMLFGPHGQAAAAGLSFISAFLSLFGKGKNKPEPMEKIVKRQVDQALEEFYERTLSDEVSGTLTDFQLSKSFLDGVRSETKTLSDTEANALASHVPVYKGVKFMGILAGQIEDIKKDNPYGGSKVKKCLKYIELYSQLATLKTEILIEMAALLPDSHKNIRNGIHNVITSLYKSQKEMMKFLYESDYTNYILPFYMPFIYTSTDKYATSVLKIPNYNRDLSGIWCLKYYGVSDGYLTWQRQYEKLLVGGYPYTSFTSYKNCFWRLVPHGKNLYSIVNNYHCPGYDYCYSLLYWQTIKDGVFRVYMHSSKAVMWEIQKRGNYYRIRSKYGCKSGDWRCNRELGRQQEPGKPIGIMRGGRKIYENVPTGGLLSGVGYYWQITK
;
A
#
# COMPACT_ATOMS: atom_id res chain seq x y z
N MET A 1 -6.62 -4.09 -37.91
CA MET A 1 -6.39 -2.69 -37.48
C MET A 1 -6.53 -2.51 -35.97
N MET A 2 -7.62 -2.97 -35.32
CA MET A 2 -7.75 -3.00 -33.84
C MET A 2 -6.63 -3.77 -33.12
N LEU A 3 -6.20 -4.92 -33.64
CA LEU A 3 -5.15 -5.74 -33.01
C LEU A 3 -3.76 -5.06 -33.00
N ARG A 4 -3.46 -4.22 -34.01
CA ARG A 4 -2.23 -3.42 -34.05
C ARG A 4 -2.27 -2.28 -33.04
N LEU A 5 -3.42 -1.61 -32.85
CA LEU A 5 -3.60 -0.54 -31.86
C LEU A 5 -3.47 -1.02 -30.40
N VAL A 6 -3.94 -2.24 -30.09
CA VAL A 6 -3.79 -2.86 -28.77
C VAL A 6 -2.33 -3.26 -28.50
N LEU A 7 -1.64 -3.83 -29.50
CA LEU A 7 -0.23 -4.21 -29.40
C LEU A 7 0.71 -3.01 -29.26
N THR A 8 0.46 -1.91 -29.99
CA THR A 8 1.25 -0.67 -29.85
C THR A 8 1.02 0.00 -28.48
N GLY A 9 -0.19 -0.07 -27.94
CA GLY A 9 -0.49 0.40 -26.58
C GLY A 9 0.19 -0.42 -25.47
N CYS A 10 0.26 -1.74 -25.62
CA CYS A 10 0.95 -2.64 -24.67
C CYS A 10 2.49 -2.50 -24.72
N LEU A 11 3.08 -2.30 -25.91
CA LEU A 11 4.51 -2.00 -26.08
C LEU A 11 4.87 -0.63 -25.47
N LEU A 12 4.00 0.37 -25.58
CA LEU A 12 4.16 1.67 -24.90
C LEU A 12 4.20 1.52 -23.37
N LEU A 13 3.31 0.68 -22.85
CA LEU A 13 3.16 0.37 -21.43
C LEU A 13 4.44 -0.25 -20.85
N GLN A 14 5.02 -1.23 -21.56
CA GLN A 14 6.26 -1.89 -21.13
C GLN A 14 7.46 -0.96 -21.18
N VAL A 15 7.58 -0.12 -22.22
CA VAL A 15 8.70 0.81 -22.38
C VAL A 15 8.67 1.92 -21.31
N LEU A 16 7.51 2.54 -21.07
CA LEU A 16 7.33 3.59 -20.06
C LEU A 16 7.58 3.10 -18.62
N GLU A 17 7.20 1.85 -18.32
CA GLU A 17 7.47 1.23 -17.01
C GLU A 17 8.98 0.96 -16.80
N THR A 18 9.70 0.48 -17.81
CA THR A 18 11.15 0.22 -17.72
C THR A 18 11.98 1.51 -17.63
N THR A 19 11.71 2.53 -18.45
CA THR A 19 12.46 3.80 -18.38
C THR A 19 12.11 4.61 -17.12
N GLY A 20 10.89 4.45 -16.60
CA GLY A 20 10.45 5.13 -15.38
C GLY A 20 11.13 4.64 -14.09
N GLN A 21 11.57 3.38 -14.04
CA GLN A 21 12.33 2.85 -12.91
C GLN A 21 13.77 3.37 -12.86
N ASP A 22 14.41 3.54 -14.02
CA ASP A 22 15.77 4.07 -14.12
C ASP A 22 15.83 5.60 -13.85
N LEU A 23 14.74 6.33 -14.10
CA LEU A 23 14.60 7.77 -13.84
C LEU A 23 14.41 8.14 -12.34
N LEU A 24 14.03 7.19 -11.50
CA LEU A 24 13.65 7.45 -10.09
C LEU A 24 14.78 7.15 -9.09
N THR A 25 15.92 6.62 -9.53
CA THR A 25 17.05 6.23 -8.66
C THR A 25 18.15 7.28 -8.55
N SER A 26 18.05 8.40 -9.28
CA SER A 26 19.07 9.44 -9.29
C SER A 26 18.70 10.67 -8.47
N GLU A 27 19.20 10.71 -7.25
CA GLU A 27 19.11 11.90 -6.41
C GLU A 27 20.01 13.01 -6.98
N GLY A 28 19.41 14.12 -7.41
CA GLY A 28 19.95 15.46 -7.17
C GLY A 28 21.19 15.96 -7.92
N GLU A 29 21.64 15.37 -9.04
CA GLU A 29 22.71 15.97 -9.85
C GLU A 29 22.17 16.82 -11.03
N GLU A 30 22.53 18.11 -11.09
CA GLU A 30 22.40 18.90 -12.31
C GLU A 30 23.22 18.25 -13.44
N GLY A 31 22.64 18.13 -14.64
CA GLY A 31 23.30 17.49 -15.78
C GLY A 31 23.31 15.96 -15.77
N TRP A 32 22.56 15.29 -14.88
CA TRP A 32 22.52 13.82 -14.84
C TRP A 32 22.04 13.20 -16.17
N LEU A 33 21.08 13.85 -16.87
CA LEU A 33 20.64 13.39 -18.18
C LEU A 33 21.81 13.44 -19.18
N GLU A 34 22.64 14.49 -19.15
CA GLU A 34 23.84 14.59 -19.99
C GLU A 34 24.99 13.67 -19.55
N LYS A 35 25.06 13.25 -18.27
CA LYS A 35 26.03 12.23 -17.80
C LYS A 35 25.60 10.79 -18.11
N VAL A 36 24.31 10.46 -17.94
CA VAL A 36 23.74 9.15 -18.26
C VAL A 36 23.62 8.97 -19.77
N LEU A 37 23.25 10.02 -20.50
CA LEU A 37 23.26 10.02 -21.96
C LEU A 37 24.70 10.18 -22.48
N GLY A 38 25.54 11.05 -21.92
CA GLY A 38 26.93 11.21 -22.36
C GLY A 38 27.81 9.96 -22.19
N SER A 39 27.44 9.04 -21.29
CA SER A 39 28.10 7.74 -21.14
C SER A 39 27.45 6.59 -21.95
N ARG A 40 26.29 6.82 -22.59
CA ARG A 40 25.55 5.82 -23.41
C ARG A 40 25.10 6.30 -24.81
N VAL A 41 25.45 7.51 -25.24
CA VAL A 41 25.11 8.10 -26.56
C VAL A 41 25.77 7.39 -27.75
N ASN A 42 26.56 6.34 -27.51
CA ASN A 42 27.11 5.50 -28.58
C ASN A 42 26.37 4.16 -28.79
N ASP A 43 25.23 3.91 -28.12
CA ASP A 43 24.41 2.71 -28.37
C ASP A 43 23.15 3.04 -29.19
N PRO A 44 23.11 2.67 -30.49
CA PRO A 44 21.99 2.95 -31.40
C PRO A 44 20.63 2.46 -30.91
N ALA A 45 20.60 1.41 -30.08
CA ALA A 45 19.35 0.87 -29.53
C ALA A 45 18.66 1.87 -28.58
N THR A 46 19.43 2.68 -27.85
CA THR A 46 18.88 3.66 -26.89
C THR A 46 18.27 4.87 -27.61
N GLU A 47 18.89 5.30 -28.71
CA GLU A 47 18.40 6.39 -29.55
C GLU A 47 17.11 5.99 -30.29
N ASP A 48 17.05 4.75 -30.79
CA ASP A 48 15.82 4.20 -31.38
C ASP A 48 14.68 4.08 -30.36
N HIS A 49 14.94 3.64 -29.13
CA HIS A 49 13.93 3.58 -28.07
C HIS A 49 13.37 4.96 -27.68
N ILE A 50 14.23 5.98 -27.62
CA ILE A 50 13.82 7.37 -27.35
C ILE A 50 13.00 7.92 -28.53
N ASN A 51 13.41 7.64 -29.77
CA ASN A 51 12.70 8.09 -30.96
C ASN A 51 11.34 7.41 -31.13
N ILE A 52 11.23 6.12 -30.76
CA ILE A 52 9.96 5.39 -30.71
C ILE A 52 9.03 5.99 -29.64
N SER A 53 9.55 6.29 -28.45
CA SER A 53 8.77 6.90 -27.36
C SER A 53 8.30 8.31 -27.71
N LYS A 54 9.16 9.11 -28.39
CA LYS A 54 8.81 10.43 -28.93
C LYS A 54 7.70 10.36 -29.97
N ARG A 55 7.82 9.49 -30.99
CA ARG A 55 6.76 9.31 -32.02
C ARG A 55 5.44 8.84 -31.43
N ALA A 56 5.49 7.95 -30.45
CA ALA A 56 4.30 7.51 -29.76
C ALA A 56 3.59 8.64 -28.98
N LEU A 57 4.36 9.53 -28.34
CA LEU A 57 3.82 10.73 -27.67
C LEU A 57 3.24 11.77 -28.65
N GLU A 58 3.60 11.71 -29.93
CA GLU A 58 3.03 12.55 -30.98
C GLU A 58 1.69 12.02 -31.50
N GLU A 59 1.49 10.69 -31.56
CA GLU A 59 0.28 10.05 -32.11
C GLU A 59 -0.76 9.60 -31.06
N ALA A 60 -0.34 9.29 -29.83
CA ALA A 60 -1.20 8.74 -28.77
C ALA A 60 -2.17 9.69 -28.02
N PRO A 61 -2.00 11.04 -27.96
CA PRO A 61 -2.73 11.86 -26.98
C PRO A 61 -4.22 11.98 -27.30
N VAL A 62 -4.60 12.04 -28.57
CA VAL A 62 -6.00 12.23 -28.98
C VAL A 62 -6.86 11.04 -28.54
N THR A 63 -6.37 9.82 -28.74
CA THR A 63 -7.07 8.59 -28.35
C THR A 63 -7.19 8.49 -26.83
N LEU A 64 -6.10 8.78 -26.10
CA LEU A 64 -6.09 8.81 -24.64
C LEU A 64 -7.11 9.81 -24.09
N ILE A 65 -7.09 11.04 -24.61
CA ILE A 65 -7.99 12.13 -24.22
C ILE A 65 -9.45 11.76 -24.52
N ASN A 66 -9.75 11.24 -25.70
CA ASN A 66 -11.11 10.84 -26.06
C ASN A 66 -11.63 9.71 -25.17
N ASN A 67 -10.78 8.72 -24.85
CA ASN A 67 -11.14 7.64 -23.93
C ASN A 67 -11.41 8.16 -22.52
N PHE A 68 -10.59 9.10 -22.04
CA PHE A 68 -10.77 9.75 -20.75
C PHE A 68 -12.08 10.55 -20.70
N VAL A 69 -12.36 11.37 -21.72
CA VAL A 69 -13.60 12.15 -21.81
C VAL A 69 -14.83 11.23 -21.84
N ARG A 70 -14.78 10.12 -22.58
CA ARG A 70 -15.85 9.14 -22.59
C ARG A 70 -16.09 8.53 -21.21
N GLY A 71 -15.02 8.14 -20.50
CA GLY A 71 -15.17 7.60 -19.15
C GLY A 71 -15.69 8.63 -18.14
N LEU A 72 -15.36 9.93 -18.31
CA LEU A 72 -15.98 10.99 -17.51
C LEU A 72 -17.49 11.07 -17.75
N ASP A 73 -17.94 10.94 -18.99
CA ASP A 73 -19.38 10.95 -19.33
C ASP A 73 -20.15 9.77 -18.76
N GLU A 74 -19.49 8.63 -18.60
CA GLU A 74 -20.05 7.45 -17.95
C GLU A 74 -20.27 7.70 -16.44
N GLU A 75 -19.33 8.38 -15.78
CA GLU A 75 -19.31 8.52 -14.31
C GLU A 75 -19.93 9.83 -13.78
N LEU A 76 -20.00 10.89 -14.59
CA LEU A 76 -20.39 12.25 -14.16
C LEU A 76 -21.40 12.92 -15.08
N ASP A 77 -22.31 13.69 -14.49
CA ASP A 77 -23.24 14.52 -15.26
C ASP A 77 -22.46 15.55 -16.07
N THR A 78 -22.97 15.90 -17.25
CA THR A 78 -22.26 16.76 -18.21
C THR A 78 -21.82 18.09 -17.60
N GLU A 79 -22.63 18.67 -16.72
CA GLU A 79 -22.32 19.91 -16.01
C GLU A 79 -21.13 19.77 -15.05
N LYS A 80 -21.08 18.68 -14.28
CA LYS A 80 -19.97 18.40 -13.35
C LYS A 80 -18.67 18.08 -14.09
N ALA A 81 -18.76 17.40 -15.22
CA ALA A 81 -17.60 17.04 -16.03
C ALA A 81 -17.06 18.20 -16.88
N LYS A 82 -17.83 19.28 -17.08
CA LYS A 82 -17.52 20.36 -18.02
C LYS A 82 -16.13 20.94 -17.83
N LEU A 83 -15.79 21.37 -16.61
CA LEU A 83 -14.49 21.97 -16.31
C LEU A 83 -13.31 21.04 -16.64
N VAL A 84 -13.47 19.74 -16.38
CA VAL A 84 -12.42 18.75 -16.67
C VAL A 84 -12.30 18.49 -18.15
N LYS A 85 -13.42 18.44 -18.88
CA LYS A 85 -13.42 18.32 -20.34
C LYS A 85 -12.78 19.53 -20.99
N ASP A 86 -13.10 20.73 -20.52
CA ASP A 86 -12.50 21.98 -21.02
C ASP A 86 -10.99 21.99 -20.77
N ALA A 87 -10.56 21.63 -19.56
CA ALA A 87 -9.14 21.55 -19.22
C ALA A 87 -8.39 20.51 -20.07
N VAL A 88 -8.96 19.31 -20.26
CA VAL A 88 -8.36 18.28 -21.12
C VAL A 88 -8.36 18.68 -22.60
N ASN A 89 -9.36 19.43 -23.05
CA ASN A 89 -9.36 19.98 -24.40
C ASN A 89 -8.24 21.03 -24.58
N ASP A 90 -7.93 21.84 -23.57
CA ASP A 90 -6.76 22.74 -23.63
C ASP A 90 -5.44 21.96 -23.72
N VAL A 91 -5.34 20.82 -23.04
CA VAL A 91 -4.20 19.91 -23.18
C VAL A 91 -4.07 19.45 -24.63
N LYS A 92 -5.20 19.10 -25.26
CA LYS A 92 -5.26 18.63 -26.65
C LYS A 92 -4.85 19.73 -27.63
N THR A 93 -5.36 20.95 -27.48
CA THR A 93 -5.11 22.06 -28.41
C THR A 93 -3.67 22.57 -28.32
N GLY A 94 -3.13 22.68 -27.10
CA GLY A 94 -1.74 23.11 -26.86
C GLY A 94 -0.71 21.99 -26.90
N TRP A 95 -1.05 20.77 -27.33
CA TRP A 95 -0.17 19.60 -27.22
C TRP A 95 1.16 19.79 -27.95
N LYS A 96 1.11 20.33 -29.18
CA LYS A 96 2.29 20.50 -30.04
C LYS A 96 3.27 21.55 -29.51
N ASP A 97 2.79 22.50 -28.74
CA ASP A 97 3.62 23.60 -28.21
C ASP A 97 4.33 23.23 -26.91
N LYS A 98 4.03 22.04 -26.35
CA LYS A 98 4.63 21.53 -25.12
C LYS A 98 5.93 20.80 -25.37
N SER A 99 6.85 20.94 -24.42
CA SER A 99 8.08 20.15 -24.36
C SER A 99 7.78 18.65 -24.20
N TYR A 100 8.76 17.81 -24.53
CA TYR A 100 8.66 16.37 -24.33
C TYR A 100 8.32 15.99 -22.88
N ASN A 101 8.98 16.63 -21.92
CA ASN A 101 8.79 16.35 -20.49
C ASN A 101 7.37 16.70 -20.03
N GLU A 102 6.83 17.83 -20.50
CA GLU A 102 5.45 18.22 -20.23
C GLU A 102 4.45 17.22 -20.82
N ARG A 103 4.62 16.84 -22.09
CA ARG A 103 3.77 15.85 -22.75
C ARG A 103 3.79 14.52 -21.98
N HIS A 104 4.98 14.03 -21.63
CA HIS A 104 5.13 12.80 -20.87
C HIS A 104 4.41 12.86 -19.53
N ALA A 105 4.60 13.93 -18.75
CA ALA A 105 3.96 14.08 -17.46
C ALA A 105 2.43 14.21 -17.56
N MET A 106 1.92 14.89 -18.59
CA MET A 106 0.48 15.00 -18.85
C MET A 106 -0.15 13.65 -19.24
N VAL A 107 0.54 12.87 -20.10
CA VAL A 107 0.10 11.51 -20.43
C VAL A 107 -0.02 10.68 -19.15
N SER A 108 0.99 10.70 -18.29
CA SER A 108 0.97 9.96 -17.02
C SER A 108 -0.20 10.38 -16.12
N CYS A 109 -0.48 11.68 -16.04
CA CYS A 109 -1.60 12.20 -15.24
C CYS A 109 -2.97 11.78 -15.80
N ILE A 110 -3.21 11.95 -17.10
CA ILE A 110 -4.47 11.59 -17.74
C ILE A 110 -4.67 10.07 -17.70
N GLN A 111 -3.61 9.28 -17.92
CA GLN A 111 -3.67 7.82 -17.83
C GLN A 111 -3.99 7.35 -16.40
N SER A 112 -3.33 7.92 -15.39
CA SER A 112 -3.59 7.59 -13.99
C SER A 112 -5.03 7.90 -13.61
N ALA A 113 -5.51 9.10 -13.95
CA ALA A 113 -6.91 9.49 -13.77
C ALA A 113 -7.86 8.54 -14.51
N SER A 114 -7.59 8.23 -15.79
CA SER A 114 -8.44 7.35 -16.60
C SER A 114 -8.54 5.92 -16.04
N ARG A 115 -7.42 5.33 -15.60
CA ARG A 115 -7.39 3.96 -15.04
C ARG A 115 -8.12 3.86 -13.71
N ASN A 116 -8.07 4.92 -12.90
CA ASN A 116 -8.62 4.95 -11.55
C ASN A 116 -10.04 5.53 -11.47
N MET A 117 -10.53 6.17 -12.52
CA MET A 117 -11.76 6.97 -12.54
C MET A 117 -12.98 6.26 -11.96
N LYS A 118 -13.28 5.05 -12.43
CA LYS A 118 -14.43 4.28 -11.97
C LYS A 118 -14.35 3.93 -10.48
N VAL A 119 -13.17 3.55 -10.02
CA VAL A 119 -12.93 3.21 -8.60
C VAL A 119 -12.99 4.46 -7.74
N PHE A 120 -12.39 5.55 -8.22
CA PHE A 120 -12.37 6.87 -7.57
C PHE A 120 -13.78 7.43 -7.29
N PHE A 121 -14.73 7.23 -8.21
CA PHE A 121 -16.11 7.69 -8.03
C PHE A 121 -17.01 6.73 -7.22
N ASN A 122 -16.54 5.52 -6.91
CA ASN A 122 -17.33 4.50 -6.21
C ASN A 122 -17.30 4.64 -4.67
N THR A 123 -17.47 5.87 -4.16
CA THR A 123 -17.15 6.21 -2.77
C THR A 123 -18.10 5.63 -1.72
N LYS A 124 -19.38 5.39 -2.06
CA LYS A 124 -20.35 4.80 -1.12
C LYS A 124 -20.15 3.29 -0.96
N ASP A 125 -19.99 2.57 -2.08
CA ASP A 125 -19.99 1.12 -2.07
C ASP A 125 -18.57 0.56 -1.76
N ASP A 126 -17.49 1.27 -2.15
CA ASP A 126 -16.11 0.91 -1.82
C ASP A 126 -15.21 2.13 -1.48
N PRO A 127 -15.35 2.68 -0.25
CA PRO A 127 -14.62 3.86 0.18
C PRO A 127 -13.10 3.68 0.24
N VAL A 128 -12.63 2.48 0.61
CA VAL A 128 -11.21 2.20 0.78
C VAL A 128 -10.51 2.19 -0.58
N SER A 129 -11.08 1.49 -1.56
CA SER A 129 -10.53 1.51 -2.93
C SER A 129 -10.61 2.90 -3.56
N SER A 130 -11.64 3.69 -3.22
CA SER A 130 -11.75 5.09 -3.70
C SER A 130 -10.61 5.97 -3.18
N ILE A 131 -10.24 5.85 -1.90
CA ILE A 131 -9.07 6.54 -1.33
C ILE A 131 -7.79 6.10 -2.05
N GLN A 132 -7.62 4.80 -2.29
CA GLN A 132 -6.44 4.26 -2.98
C GLN A 132 -6.32 4.77 -4.41
N ALA A 133 -7.43 4.82 -5.15
CA ALA A 133 -7.50 5.43 -6.47
C ALA A 133 -7.08 6.91 -6.40
N GLY A 134 -7.56 7.65 -5.39
CA GLY A 134 -7.12 9.02 -5.11
C GLY A 134 -5.61 9.13 -4.86
N MET A 135 -5.03 8.22 -4.08
CA MET A 135 -3.58 8.18 -3.84
C MET A 135 -2.77 7.99 -5.13
N GLU A 136 -3.20 7.14 -6.06
CA GLU A 136 -2.53 6.95 -7.35
C GLU A 136 -2.57 8.21 -8.21
N ILE A 137 -3.73 8.86 -8.25
CA ILE A 137 -3.96 10.10 -8.98
C ILE A 137 -3.06 11.21 -8.40
N VAL A 138 -3.11 11.41 -7.09
CA VAL A 138 -2.30 12.39 -6.36
C VAL A 138 -0.80 12.13 -6.56
N ALA A 139 -0.34 10.88 -6.46
CA ALA A 139 1.06 10.52 -6.72
C ALA A 139 1.50 10.89 -8.14
N SER A 140 0.62 10.69 -9.12
CA SER A 140 0.91 11.01 -10.53
C SER A 140 0.94 12.52 -10.74
N PHE A 141 0.02 13.25 -10.10
CA PHE A 141 -0.04 14.71 -10.16
C PHE A 141 1.14 15.38 -9.48
N ALA A 142 1.64 14.83 -8.36
CA ALA A 142 2.82 15.34 -7.67
C ALA A 142 4.06 15.42 -8.57
N MET A 143 4.17 14.52 -9.58
CA MET A 143 5.28 14.53 -10.55
C MET A 143 5.32 15.80 -11.41
N LEU A 144 4.21 16.52 -11.57
CA LEU A 144 4.14 17.76 -12.35
C LEU A 144 4.75 18.97 -11.61
N PHE A 145 5.03 18.87 -10.31
CA PHE A 145 5.49 20.00 -9.50
C PHE A 145 7.00 19.99 -9.21
N GLY A 146 7.78 19.06 -9.77
CA GLY A 146 9.21 18.87 -9.49
C GLY A 146 10.16 20.01 -9.94
N PRO A 147 11.50 19.88 -9.75
CA PRO A 147 12.49 20.93 -10.06
C PRO A 147 12.57 21.31 -11.55
N HIS A 148 12.05 20.47 -12.44
CA HIS A 148 11.82 20.80 -13.85
C HIS A 148 10.44 21.46 -14.09
N GLY A 149 9.86 22.05 -13.05
CA GLY A 149 8.46 22.47 -12.84
C GLY A 149 7.88 23.50 -13.81
N GLN A 150 8.03 23.25 -15.10
CA GLN A 150 7.26 23.87 -16.17
C GLN A 150 6.01 23.00 -16.39
N ALA A 151 5.16 22.82 -15.38
CA ALA A 151 3.81 22.37 -15.69
C ALA A 151 3.15 23.51 -16.46
N ALA A 152 3.04 23.41 -17.79
CA ALA A 152 2.21 24.32 -18.57
C ALA A 152 0.85 24.50 -17.88
N ALA A 153 0.33 25.73 -17.87
CA ALA A 153 -0.95 26.09 -17.23
C ALA A 153 -2.10 25.08 -17.52
N ALA A 154 -2.11 24.45 -18.70
CA ALA A 154 -3.08 23.41 -19.07
C ALA A 154 -3.02 22.14 -18.19
N GLY A 155 -1.84 21.71 -17.75
CA GLY A 155 -1.67 20.52 -16.89
C GLY A 155 -2.14 20.80 -15.45
N LEU A 156 -1.83 22.00 -14.95
CA LEU A 156 -2.32 22.47 -13.65
C LEU A 156 -3.84 22.67 -13.66
N SER A 157 -4.37 23.25 -14.74
CA SER A 157 -5.82 23.38 -14.96
C SER A 157 -6.49 22.01 -14.94
N PHE A 158 -5.91 20.99 -15.61
CA PHE A 158 -6.43 19.62 -15.56
C PHE A 158 -6.43 19.04 -14.14
N ILE A 159 -5.30 19.14 -13.42
CA ILE A 159 -5.18 18.61 -12.05
C ILE A 159 -6.24 19.24 -11.14
N SER A 160 -6.32 20.57 -11.12
CA SER A 160 -7.29 21.29 -10.30
C SER A 160 -8.72 20.94 -10.72
N ALA A 161 -8.99 20.90 -12.03
CA ALA A 161 -10.28 20.50 -12.58
C ALA A 161 -10.68 19.10 -12.07
N PHE A 162 -9.78 18.12 -12.18
CA PHE A 162 -10.01 16.74 -11.79
C PHE A 162 -10.17 16.53 -10.29
N LEU A 163 -9.28 17.09 -9.46
CA LEU A 163 -9.33 16.90 -8.00
C LEU A 163 -10.62 17.41 -7.38
N SER A 164 -11.23 18.45 -7.96
CA SER A 164 -12.55 18.87 -7.48
C SER A 164 -13.70 17.91 -7.71
N LEU A 165 -13.52 16.95 -8.62
CA LEU A 165 -14.53 15.95 -8.88
C LEU A 165 -14.59 14.94 -7.74
N PHE A 166 -13.61 14.99 -6.82
CA PHE A 166 -13.58 14.13 -5.66
C PHE A 166 -14.92 14.19 -4.93
N GLY A 167 -15.58 13.03 -4.82
CA GLY A 167 -16.89 12.91 -4.18
C GLY A 167 -18.07 13.49 -4.97
N LYS A 168 -17.99 13.64 -6.31
CA LYS A 168 -19.06 14.23 -7.15
C LYS A 168 -19.72 13.28 -8.19
N GLY A 169 -19.56 11.96 -8.08
CA GLY A 169 -20.11 10.94 -9.00
C GLY A 169 -21.64 10.93 -9.20
N LYS A 170 -22.13 10.34 -10.32
CA LYS A 170 -23.57 10.17 -10.62
C LYS A 170 -24.28 9.25 -9.63
N ASN A 171 -23.66 8.11 -9.33
CA ASN A 171 -24.28 7.06 -8.54
C ASN A 171 -23.66 7.08 -7.14
N LYS A 172 -24.36 7.72 -6.20
CA LYS A 172 -24.08 7.67 -4.75
C LYS A 172 -22.76 8.36 -4.32
N PRO A 173 -22.57 9.65 -4.63
CA PRO A 173 -21.40 10.37 -4.15
C PRO A 173 -21.42 10.51 -2.63
N GLU A 174 -20.43 9.94 -1.96
CA GLU A 174 -20.06 10.31 -0.60
C GLU A 174 -18.86 11.27 -0.65
N PRO A 175 -18.89 12.43 0.04
CA PRO A 175 -17.75 13.32 0.14
C PRO A 175 -16.53 12.63 0.77
N MET A 176 -15.32 12.97 0.33
CA MET A 176 -14.06 12.44 0.87
C MET A 176 -14.01 12.52 2.40
N GLU A 177 -14.49 13.63 2.95
CA GLU A 177 -14.64 13.82 4.38
C GLU A 177 -15.34 12.65 5.07
N LYS A 178 -16.50 12.22 4.57
CA LYS A 178 -17.31 11.21 5.25
C LYS A 178 -16.64 9.84 5.14
N ILE A 179 -16.00 9.58 4.01
CA ILE A 179 -15.17 8.41 3.80
C ILE A 179 -14.03 8.38 4.81
N VAL A 180 -13.26 9.45 4.89
CA VAL A 180 -12.09 9.56 5.77
C VAL A 180 -12.53 9.53 7.23
N LYS A 181 -13.57 10.29 7.62
CA LYS A 181 -14.12 10.29 8.98
C LYS A 181 -14.55 8.89 9.38
N ARG A 182 -15.25 8.14 8.52
CA ARG A 182 -15.59 6.74 8.80
C ARG A 182 -14.35 5.86 8.98
N GLN A 183 -13.32 6.05 8.16
CA GLN A 183 -12.06 5.30 8.31
C GLN A 183 -11.31 5.68 9.60
N VAL A 184 -11.33 6.95 9.99
CA VAL A 184 -10.82 7.44 11.27
C VAL A 184 -11.60 6.83 12.42
N ASP A 185 -12.92 6.93 12.40
CA ASP A 185 -13.80 6.39 13.44
C ASP A 185 -13.52 4.89 13.61
N GLN A 186 -13.40 4.14 12.50
CA GLN A 186 -13.00 2.72 12.51
C GLN A 186 -11.58 2.46 13.04
N ALA A 187 -10.63 3.37 12.79
CA ALA A 187 -9.25 3.25 13.28
C ALA A 187 -9.16 3.55 14.78
N LEU A 188 -10.01 4.44 15.28
CA LEU A 188 -10.05 4.89 16.67
C LEU A 188 -11.00 4.08 17.54
N GLU A 189 -11.99 3.38 16.97
CA GLU A 189 -12.96 2.58 17.73
C GLU A 189 -12.29 1.50 18.61
N GLU A 190 -11.27 0.80 18.09
CA GLU A 190 -10.56 -0.26 18.84
C GLU A 190 -9.56 0.31 19.87
N PHE A 191 -9.11 1.57 19.71
CA PHE A 191 -8.04 2.18 20.52
C PHE A 191 -8.39 3.59 20.99
N TYR A 192 -9.66 3.82 21.33
CA TYR A 192 -10.19 5.15 21.55
C TYR A 192 -9.40 5.93 22.60
N GLU A 193 -8.77 7.02 22.15
CA GLU A 193 -8.17 8.05 22.99
C GLU A 193 -8.93 9.34 22.72
N ARG A 194 -9.69 9.82 23.71
CA ARG A 194 -10.56 11.01 23.57
C ARG A 194 -9.81 12.21 22.98
N THR A 195 -8.62 12.50 23.50
CA THR A 195 -7.78 13.59 23.00
C THR A 195 -7.40 13.42 21.53
N LEU A 196 -7.02 12.21 21.13
CA LEU A 196 -6.67 11.93 19.74
C LEU A 196 -7.91 12.03 18.83
N SER A 197 -9.06 11.52 19.28
CA SER A 197 -10.33 11.59 18.55
C SER A 197 -10.78 13.05 18.31
N ASP A 198 -10.67 13.89 19.34
CA ASP A 198 -11.01 15.31 19.26
C ASP A 198 -10.05 16.04 18.30
N GLU A 199 -8.74 15.79 18.40
CA GLU A 199 -7.73 16.41 17.54
C GLU A 199 -7.81 15.96 16.08
N VAL A 200 -8.10 14.68 15.81
CA VAL A 200 -8.34 14.19 14.44
C VAL A 200 -9.58 14.87 13.87
N SER A 201 -10.67 14.94 14.63
CA SER A 201 -11.92 15.58 14.17
C SER A 201 -11.70 17.05 13.80
N GLY A 202 -10.93 17.79 14.62
CA GLY A 202 -10.50 19.15 14.30
C GLY A 202 -9.67 19.23 13.03
N THR A 203 -8.71 18.32 12.86
CA THR A 203 -7.85 18.26 11.65
C THR A 203 -8.66 17.96 10.38
N LEU A 204 -9.63 17.05 10.46
CA LEU A 204 -10.54 16.77 9.35
C LEU A 204 -11.39 17.98 9.00
N THR A 205 -11.89 18.70 10.01
CA THR A 205 -12.65 19.94 9.80
C THR A 205 -11.79 21.00 9.11
N ASP A 206 -10.54 21.15 9.49
CA ASP A 206 -9.60 22.04 8.82
C ASP A 206 -9.37 21.67 7.35
N PHE A 207 -9.24 20.37 7.04
CA PHE A 207 -9.11 19.89 5.66
C PHE A 207 -10.39 20.12 4.85
N GLN A 208 -11.56 19.93 5.45
CA GLN A 208 -12.85 20.19 4.82
C GLN A 208 -13.03 21.67 4.46
N LEU A 209 -12.74 22.55 5.41
CA LEU A 209 -12.83 24.00 5.19
C LEU A 209 -11.86 24.44 4.09
N SER A 210 -10.64 23.87 4.10
CA SER A 210 -9.64 24.11 3.05
C SER A 210 -10.14 23.66 1.68
N LYS A 211 -10.67 22.43 1.58
CA LYS A 211 -11.19 21.88 0.32
C LYS A 211 -12.43 22.64 -0.17
N SER A 212 -13.33 23.00 0.73
CA SER A 212 -14.55 23.77 0.40
C SER A 212 -14.20 25.16 -0.11
N PHE A 213 -13.20 25.81 0.49
CA PHE A 213 -12.68 27.09 0.01
C PHE A 213 -12.09 26.94 -1.40
N LEU A 214 -11.23 25.95 -1.63
CA LEU A 214 -10.64 25.64 -2.94
C LEU A 214 -11.72 25.36 -4.01
N ASP A 215 -12.75 24.61 -3.66
CA ASP A 215 -13.88 24.32 -4.56
C ASP A 215 -14.66 25.59 -4.92
N GLY A 216 -14.86 26.50 -3.95
CA GLY A 216 -15.60 27.75 -4.13
C GLY A 216 -14.89 28.74 -5.06
N VAL A 217 -13.61 29.02 -4.80
CA VAL A 217 -12.82 30.00 -5.60
C VAL A 217 -12.60 29.59 -7.06
N ARG A 218 -12.86 28.32 -7.38
CA ARG A 218 -12.62 27.73 -8.70
C ARG A 218 -13.85 27.69 -9.59
N SER A 219 -15.03 28.01 -9.05
CA SER A 219 -16.30 27.92 -9.80
C SER A 219 -16.35 28.82 -11.05
N GLU A 220 -15.39 29.73 -11.23
CA GLU A 220 -15.42 30.76 -12.29
C GLU A 220 -14.18 30.80 -13.21
N THR A 221 -13.01 30.23 -12.83
CA THR A 221 -11.74 30.42 -13.59
C THR A 221 -10.81 29.20 -13.60
N LYS A 222 -9.95 29.09 -14.63
CA LYS A 222 -8.90 28.05 -14.76
C LYS A 222 -7.71 28.30 -13.83
N THR A 223 -7.43 29.56 -13.51
CA THR A 223 -6.41 30.05 -12.57
C THR A 223 -6.94 31.28 -11.86
N LEU A 224 -6.55 31.48 -10.61
CA LEU A 224 -6.93 32.65 -9.83
C LEU A 224 -6.25 33.93 -10.36
N SER A 225 -6.91 35.07 -10.20
CA SER A 225 -6.26 36.37 -10.31
C SER A 225 -5.21 36.57 -9.20
N ASP A 226 -4.29 37.52 -9.37
CA ASP A 226 -3.27 37.81 -8.36
C ASP A 226 -3.88 38.18 -6.99
N THR A 227 -5.02 38.89 -6.98
CA THR A 227 -5.73 39.27 -5.75
C THR A 227 -6.33 38.04 -5.06
N GLU A 228 -6.96 37.15 -5.82
CA GLU A 228 -7.53 35.90 -5.30
C GLU A 228 -6.45 34.92 -4.83
N ALA A 229 -5.31 34.85 -5.53
CA ALA A 229 -4.17 34.03 -5.16
C ALA A 229 -3.57 34.46 -3.80
N ASN A 230 -3.49 35.77 -3.54
CA ASN A 230 -3.07 36.30 -2.24
C ASN A 230 -4.09 35.99 -1.12
N ALA A 231 -5.38 36.06 -1.43
CA ALA A 231 -6.44 35.67 -0.49
C ALA A 231 -6.38 34.17 -0.17
N LEU A 232 -6.11 33.32 -1.18
CA LEU A 232 -6.01 31.87 -1.02
C LEU A 232 -4.98 31.46 0.03
N ALA A 233 -3.78 32.05 -0.02
CA ALA A 233 -2.71 31.74 0.94
C ALA A 233 -3.08 32.08 2.39
N SER A 234 -3.96 33.07 2.59
CA SER A 234 -4.44 33.50 3.91
C SER A 234 -5.55 32.59 4.46
N HIS A 235 -6.36 32.00 3.59
CA HIS A 235 -7.51 31.16 3.99
C HIS A 235 -7.22 29.66 3.96
N VAL A 236 -6.21 29.22 3.22
CA VAL A 236 -5.76 27.81 3.15
C VAL A 236 -4.28 27.72 3.56
N PRO A 237 -3.95 27.84 4.87
CA PRO A 237 -2.56 27.82 5.29
C PRO A 237 -1.92 26.44 5.07
N VAL A 238 -0.74 26.45 4.44
CA VAL A 238 0.02 25.24 4.10
C VAL A 238 0.38 24.38 5.32
N TYR A 239 0.42 24.95 6.53
CA TYR A 239 0.76 24.27 7.78
C TYR A 239 -0.45 23.72 8.56
N LYS A 240 -1.70 24.03 8.17
CA LYS A 240 -2.88 23.46 8.83
C LYS A 240 -2.88 21.93 8.77
N GLY A 241 -3.27 21.28 9.87
CA GLY A 241 -3.28 19.83 10.05
C GLY A 241 -1.90 19.17 10.30
N VAL A 242 -0.79 19.87 10.05
CA VAL A 242 0.57 19.30 10.23
C VAL A 242 0.88 19.01 11.71
N LYS A 243 0.37 19.83 12.63
CA LYS A 243 0.56 19.62 14.08
C LYS A 243 0.06 18.25 14.53
N PHE A 244 -1.18 17.91 14.19
CA PHE A 244 -1.78 16.63 14.56
C PHE A 244 -1.05 15.46 13.89
N MET A 245 -0.73 15.58 12.61
CA MET A 245 0.09 14.57 11.91
C MET A 245 1.44 14.35 12.63
N GLY A 246 2.07 15.41 13.15
CA GLY A 246 3.28 15.32 13.96
C GLY A 246 3.09 14.59 15.30
N ILE A 247 1.95 14.81 15.98
CA ILE A 247 1.59 14.08 17.21
C ILE A 247 1.43 12.58 16.91
N LEU A 248 0.70 12.25 15.84
CA LEU A 248 0.49 10.86 15.42
C LEU A 248 1.81 10.18 15.03
N ALA A 249 2.69 10.88 14.29
CA ALA A 249 4.02 10.39 13.96
C ALA A 249 4.87 10.15 15.22
N GLY A 250 4.81 11.04 16.20
CA GLY A 250 5.48 10.87 17.50
C GLY A 250 5.04 9.60 18.22
N GLN A 251 3.72 9.34 18.29
CA GLN A 251 3.19 8.11 18.88
C GLN A 251 3.63 6.84 18.12
N ILE A 252 3.70 6.89 16.79
CA ILE A 252 4.20 5.78 15.97
C ILE A 252 5.67 5.49 16.28
N GLU A 253 6.51 6.53 16.34
CA GLU A 253 7.93 6.39 16.64
C GLU A 253 8.18 5.90 18.07
N ASP A 254 7.39 6.35 19.05
CA ASP A 254 7.47 5.86 20.43
C ASP A 254 7.16 4.36 20.52
N ILE A 255 6.11 3.88 19.84
CA ILE A 255 5.77 2.45 19.82
C ILE A 255 6.83 1.64 19.06
N LYS A 256 7.34 2.17 17.93
CA LYS A 256 8.44 1.56 17.18
C LYS A 256 9.69 1.41 18.03
N LYS A 257 10.02 2.41 18.85
CA LYS A 257 11.16 2.39 19.78
C LYS A 257 10.97 1.39 20.93
N ASP A 258 9.76 1.31 21.50
CA ASP A 258 9.40 0.29 22.50
C ASP A 258 9.49 -1.13 21.92
N ASN A 259 9.27 -1.28 20.60
CA ASN A 259 9.24 -2.54 19.87
C ASN A 259 8.48 -3.64 20.64
N PRO A 260 7.20 -3.40 20.97
CA PRO A 260 6.50 -4.20 21.97
C PRO A 260 6.27 -5.62 21.49
N TYR A 261 6.55 -6.57 22.39
CA TYR A 261 6.20 -7.96 22.18
C TYR A 261 4.71 -8.20 22.48
N GLY A 262 3.82 -7.95 21.52
CA GLY A 262 2.39 -8.27 21.67
C GLY A 262 1.45 -7.47 20.78
N GLY A 263 0.33 -8.10 20.41
CA GLY A 263 -0.54 -7.62 19.33
C GLY A 263 -1.29 -6.33 19.58
N SER A 264 -1.63 -5.93 20.82
CA SER A 264 -2.49 -4.74 21.05
C SER A 264 -1.76 -3.43 20.71
N LYS A 265 -0.60 -3.16 21.33
CA LYS A 265 0.23 -1.98 21.01
C LYS A 265 0.67 -1.97 19.53
N VAL A 266 1.01 -3.15 19.00
CA VAL A 266 1.38 -3.30 17.58
C VAL A 266 0.22 -2.95 16.65
N LYS A 267 -0.98 -3.51 16.89
CA LYS A 267 -2.19 -3.21 16.11
C LYS A 267 -2.53 -1.73 16.17
N LYS A 268 -2.41 -1.11 17.35
CA LYS A 268 -2.58 0.33 17.53
C LYS A 268 -1.61 1.13 16.65
N CYS A 269 -0.32 0.78 16.67
CA CYS A 269 0.67 1.41 15.80
C CYS A 269 0.31 1.28 14.31
N LEU A 270 -0.06 0.08 13.85
CA LEU A 270 -0.46 -0.13 12.46
C LEU A 270 -1.74 0.62 12.08
N LYS A 271 -2.71 0.76 12.99
CA LYS A 271 -3.90 1.60 12.80
C LYS A 271 -3.56 3.08 12.73
N TYR A 272 -2.62 3.55 13.54
CA TYR A 272 -2.12 4.92 13.48
C TYR A 272 -1.37 5.21 12.19
N ILE A 273 -0.58 4.26 11.67
CA ILE A 273 0.06 4.38 10.37
C ILE A 273 -0.97 4.43 9.23
N GLU A 274 -2.03 3.63 9.31
CA GLU A 274 -3.14 3.66 8.33
C GLU A 274 -3.86 5.01 8.34
N LEU A 275 -4.23 5.50 9.53
CA LEU A 275 -4.84 6.82 9.70
C LEU A 275 -3.92 7.93 9.18
N TYR A 276 -2.63 7.87 9.50
CA TYR A 276 -1.65 8.82 9.03
C TYR A 276 -1.61 8.86 7.49
N SER A 277 -1.57 7.70 6.83
CA SER A 277 -1.50 7.58 5.37
C SER A 277 -2.71 8.23 4.69
N GLN A 278 -3.89 8.07 5.28
CA GLN A 278 -5.13 8.69 4.80
C GLN A 278 -5.09 10.22 4.98
N LEU A 279 -4.71 10.72 6.16
CA LEU A 279 -4.58 12.17 6.41
C LEU A 279 -3.52 12.83 5.52
N ALA A 280 -2.39 12.15 5.31
CA ALA A 280 -1.32 12.62 4.46
C ALA A 280 -1.77 12.77 3.01
N THR A 281 -2.57 11.83 2.51
CA THR A 281 -3.14 11.89 1.15
C THR A 281 -4.00 13.12 0.97
N LEU A 282 -4.91 13.39 1.90
CA LEU A 282 -5.79 14.57 1.86
C LEU A 282 -4.98 15.86 1.91
N LYS A 283 -3.96 15.90 2.77
CA LYS A 283 -3.09 17.05 2.88
C LYS A 283 -2.38 17.30 1.55
N THR A 284 -1.82 16.27 0.93
CA THR A 284 -1.16 16.39 -0.37
C THR A 284 -2.14 16.84 -1.45
N GLU A 285 -3.36 16.28 -1.48
CA GLU A 285 -4.40 16.67 -2.44
C GLU A 285 -4.68 18.18 -2.36
N ILE A 286 -4.95 18.70 -1.15
CA ILE A 286 -5.19 20.12 -0.90
C ILE A 286 -4.01 20.97 -1.36
N LEU A 287 -2.78 20.55 -1.05
CA LEU A 287 -1.57 21.30 -1.43
C LEU A 287 -1.34 21.29 -2.95
N ILE A 288 -1.59 20.16 -3.62
CA ILE A 288 -1.48 20.05 -5.08
C ILE A 288 -2.54 20.92 -5.76
N GLU A 289 -3.78 20.88 -5.29
CA GLU A 289 -4.86 21.71 -5.83
C GLU A 289 -4.59 23.19 -5.62
N MET A 290 -4.13 23.58 -4.43
CA MET A 290 -3.71 24.95 -4.12
C MET A 290 -2.59 25.40 -5.08
N ALA A 291 -1.55 24.58 -5.28
CA ALA A 291 -0.45 24.88 -6.19
C ALA A 291 -0.91 25.02 -7.65
N ALA A 292 -1.90 24.22 -8.05
CA ALA A 292 -2.47 24.23 -9.39
C ALA A 292 -3.34 25.44 -9.70
N LEU A 293 -3.99 26.03 -8.69
CA LEU A 293 -4.83 27.23 -8.84
C LEU A 293 -4.03 28.53 -8.93
N LEU A 294 -2.78 28.54 -8.46
CA LEU A 294 -1.95 29.73 -8.45
C LEU A 294 -1.55 30.14 -9.89
N PRO A 295 -1.69 31.43 -10.26
CA PRO A 295 -1.21 31.93 -11.54
C PRO A 295 0.32 31.89 -11.63
N ASP A 296 0.87 31.98 -12.84
CA ASP A 296 2.33 31.89 -13.07
C ASP A 296 3.12 33.04 -12.46
N SER A 297 2.48 34.19 -12.24
CA SER A 297 3.02 35.31 -11.43
C SER A 297 3.41 34.88 -10.01
N HIS A 298 2.78 33.82 -9.47
CA HIS A 298 3.00 33.28 -8.13
C HIS A 298 3.84 32.00 -8.11
N LYS A 299 4.67 31.76 -9.14
CA LYS A 299 5.54 30.57 -9.26
C LYS A 299 6.39 30.28 -8.01
N ASN A 300 6.85 31.32 -7.29
CA ASN A 300 7.65 31.13 -6.08
C ASN A 300 6.84 30.54 -4.92
N ILE A 301 5.56 30.91 -4.80
CA ILE A 301 4.64 30.32 -3.82
C ILE A 301 4.35 28.86 -4.20
N ARG A 302 4.11 28.59 -5.49
CA ARG A 302 3.95 27.23 -6.02
C ARG A 302 5.15 26.34 -5.66
N ASN A 303 6.37 26.85 -5.86
CA ASN A 303 7.60 26.16 -5.46
C ASN A 303 7.70 25.96 -3.95
N GLY A 304 7.29 26.96 -3.14
CA GLY A 304 7.21 26.83 -1.69
C GLY A 304 6.28 25.70 -1.25
N ILE A 305 5.09 25.61 -1.85
CA ILE A 305 4.14 24.51 -1.61
C ILE A 305 4.75 23.16 -2.00
N HIS A 306 5.41 23.08 -3.16
CA HIS A 306 6.10 21.88 -3.59
C HIS A 306 7.18 21.45 -2.57
N ASN A 307 7.99 22.38 -2.06
CA ASN A 307 8.99 22.09 -1.05
C ASN A 307 8.36 21.56 0.25
N VAL A 308 7.18 22.05 0.64
CA VAL A 308 6.42 21.50 1.78
C VAL A 308 6.00 20.06 1.48
N ILE A 309 5.43 19.77 0.31
CA ILE A 309 5.05 18.40 -0.10
C ILE A 309 6.26 17.46 -0.04
N THR A 310 7.38 17.86 -0.64
CA THR A 310 8.61 17.07 -0.68
C THR A 310 9.18 16.82 0.72
N SER A 311 9.15 17.83 1.60
CA SER A 311 9.55 17.69 3.00
C SER A 311 8.66 16.71 3.77
N LEU A 312 7.35 16.79 3.57
CA LEU A 312 6.39 15.84 4.15
C LEU A 312 6.67 14.42 3.66
N TYR A 313 6.82 14.21 2.35
CA TYR A 313 7.14 12.90 1.79
C TYR A 313 8.42 12.31 2.35
N LYS A 314 9.48 13.12 2.49
CA LYS A 314 10.73 12.68 3.10
C LYS A 314 10.52 12.19 4.53
N SER A 315 9.87 13.00 5.37
CA SER A 315 9.58 12.62 6.77
C SER A 315 8.73 11.35 6.87
N GLN A 316 7.74 11.23 6.00
CA GLN A 316 6.81 10.09 5.95
C GLN A 316 7.49 8.81 5.49
N LYS A 317 8.35 8.92 4.48
CA LYS A 317 9.16 7.82 3.99
C LYS A 317 10.00 7.24 5.12
N GLU A 318 10.70 8.07 5.88
CA GLU A 318 11.51 7.63 7.03
C GLU A 318 10.65 6.95 8.11
N MET A 319 9.47 7.49 8.41
CA MET A 319 8.55 6.90 9.40
C MET A 319 8.03 5.52 8.97
N MET A 320 7.73 5.32 7.67
CA MET A 320 7.08 4.09 7.18
C MET A 320 8.06 3.03 6.66
N LYS A 321 9.32 3.39 6.39
CA LYS A 321 10.31 2.52 5.75
C LYS A 321 10.49 1.18 6.47
N PHE A 322 10.40 1.18 7.80
CA PHE A 322 10.59 -0.03 8.62
C PHE A 322 9.58 -1.15 8.31
N LEU A 323 8.40 -0.83 7.75
CA LEU A 323 7.41 -1.84 7.33
C LEU A 323 7.84 -2.61 6.06
N TYR A 324 8.87 -2.12 5.37
CA TYR A 324 9.38 -2.66 4.12
C TYR A 324 10.86 -3.06 4.21
N GLU A 325 11.53 -2.66 5.29
CA GLU A 325 12.87 -3.13 5.61
C GLU A 325 12.77 -4.50 6.27
N SER A 326 13.33 -5.52 5.60
CA SER A 326 13.34 -6.89 6.10
C SER A 326 14.20 -7.01 7.37
N ASP A 327 13.56 -6.83 8.52
CA ASP A 327 14.15 -6.93 9.85
C ASP A 327 13.36 -7.90 10.73
N TYR A 328 13.91 -9.10 10.94
CA TYR A 328 13.31 -10.10 11.83
C TYR A 328 13.35 -9.74 13.32
N THR A 329 14.00 -8.63 13.68
CA THR A 329 14.04 -8.10 15.05
C THR A 329 12.92 -7.13 15.36
N ASN A 330 12.16 -6.72 14.34
CA ASN A 330 11.00 -5.88 14.47
C ASN A 330 9.76 -6.73 14.81
N TYR A 331 9.18 -6.53 15.99
CA TYR A 331 8.00 -7.27 16.45
C TYR A 331 6.67 -6.69 15.92
N ILE A 332 6.70 -5.51 15.31
CA ILE A 332 5.54 -4.91 14.62
C ILE A 332 5.35 -5.58 13.26
N LEU A 333 6.45 -5.78 12.53
CA LEU A 333 6.45 -6.25 11.14
C LEU A 333 5.63 -7.53 10.90
N PRO A 334 5.69 -8.58 11.75
CA PRO A 334 4.86 -9.78 11.58
C PRO A 334 3.35 -9.54 11.58
N PHE A 335 2.88 -8.44 12.18
CA PHE A 335 1.46 -8.08 12.21
C PHE A 335 1.06 -7.17 11.04
N TYR A 336 2.03 -6.58 10.33
CA TYR A 336 1.74 -5.77 9.16
C TYR A 336 1.24 -6.67 8.03
N MET A 337 -0.01 -6.46 7.64
CA MET A 337 -0.67 -7.23 6.59
C MET A 337 -1.12 -6.25 5.52
N PRO A 338 -0.39 -6.09 4.40
CA PRO A 338 -0.72 -5.14 3.34
C PRO A 338 -2.16 -5.23 2.81
N PHE A 339 -2.77 -6.41 2.85
CA PHE A 339 -4.16 -6.62 2.43
C PHE A 339 -5.22 -6.21 3.47
N ILE A 340 -4.80 -5.93 4.71
CA ILE A 340 -5.64 -5.34 5.77
C ILE A 340 -5.39 -3.83 5.83
N TYR A 341 -4.11 -3.44 5.85
CA TYR A 341 -3.64 -2.04 5.88
C TYR A 341 -3.38 -1.55 4.45
N THR A 342 -4.43 -1.60 3.65
CA THR A 342 -4.33 -1.41 2.20
C THR A 342 -4.02 0.03 1.82
N SER A 343 -4.49 1.02 2.59
CA SER A 343 -4.15 2.43 2.35
C SER A 343 -2.68 2.69 2.69
N THR A 344 -2.16 2.10 3.77
CA THR A 344 -0.73 2.12 4.11
C THR A 344 0.13 1.54 2.99
N ASP A 345 -0.22 0.34 2.50
CA ASP A 345 0.53 -0.31 1.41
C ASP A 345 0.51 0.55 0.14
N LYS A 346 -0.67 1.09 -0.18
CA LYS A 346 -0.83 1.91 -1.37
C LYS A 346 -0.07 3.22 -1.28
N TYR A 347 -0.16 3.91 -0.16
CA TYR A 347 0.52 5.18 0.08
C TYR A 347 2.04 4.99 0.02
N ALA A 348 2.58 4.00 0.73
CA ALA A 348 4.00 3.70 0.75
C ALA A 348 4.57 3.38 -0.65
N THR A 349 3.87 2.54 -1.42
CA THR A 349 4.34 2.09 -2.74
C THR A 349 4.09 3.12 -3.85
N SER A 350 2.93 3.76 -3.84
CA SER A 350 2.49 4.62 -4.94
C SER A 350 2.92 6.07 -4.75
N VAL A 351 2.82 6.61 -3.52
CA VAL A 351 3.15 8.01 -3.19
C VAL A 351 4.60 8.13 -2.74
N LEU A 352 5.00 7.39 -1.70
CA LEU A 352 6.35 7.52 -1.12
C LEU A 352 7.44 6.78 -1.90
N LYS A 353 7.05 5.96 -2.89
CA LYS A 353 7.95 5.12 -3.70
C LYS A 353 8.90 4.29 -2.84
N ILE A 354 8.44 3.78 -1.70
CA ILE A 354 9.22 2.85 -0.89
C ILE A 354 9.37 1.56 -1.71
N PRO A 355 10.61 1.11 -2.00
CA PRO A 355 10.83 -0.09 -2.78
C PRO A 355 10.10 -1.28 -2.18
N ASN A 356 9.33 -1.96 -3.02
CA ASN A 356 8.63 -3.17 -2.61
C ASN A 356 9.60 -4.36 -2.61
N TYR A 357 9.36 -5.32 -1.74
CA TYR A 357 10.08 -6.60 -1.73
C TYR A 357 9.38 -7.64 -2.61
N ASN A 358 10.08 -8.72 -2.95
CA ASN A 358 9.52 -9.83 -3.71
C ASN A 358 8.23 -10.37 -3.04
N ARG A 359 7.12 -10.40 -3.81
CA ARG A 359 5.80 -10.87 -3.38
C ARG A 359 5.36 -12.18 -4.07
N ASP A 360 6.27 -12.96 -4.65
CA ASP A 360 5.96 -14.15 -5.46
C ASP A 360 5.17 -15.22 -4.69
N LEU A 361 5.46 -15.37 -3.39
CA LEU A 361 4.71 -16.24 -2.49
C LEU A 361 3.57 -15.52 -1.77
N SER A 362 3.23 -14.28 -2.11
CA SER A 362 2.07 -13.60 -1.52
C SER A 362 0.78 -14.29 -1.94
N GLY A 363 -0.18 -14.36 -1.02
CA GLY A 363 -1.51 -14.91 -1.28
C GLY A 363 -1.81 -16.17 -0.47
N ILE A 364 -2.85 -16.89 -0.88
CA ILE A 364 -3.37 -18.06 -0.18
C ILE A 364 -2.74 -19.33 -0.75
N TRP A 365 -2.28 -20.21 0.14
CA TRP A 365 -1.56 -21.43 -0.22
C TRP A 365 -2.00 -22.62 0.64
N CYS A 366 -1.82 -23.81 0.08
CA CYS A 366 -1.79 -25.07 0.80
C CYS A 366 -0.34 -25.36 1.21
N LEU A 367 -0.12 -25.57 2.50
CA LEU A 367 1.19 -25.95 3.05
C LEU A 367 1.20 -27.47 3.27
N LYS A 368 1.80 -28.21 2.34
CA LYS A 368 1.86 -29.68 2.41
C LYS A 368 3.24 -30.14 2.87
N TYR A 369 3.31 -30.85 3.98
CA TYR A 369 4.52 -31.50 4.45
C TYR A 369 4.92 -32.60 3.46
N TYR A 370 6.19 -32.60 3.05
CA TYR A 370 6.70 -33.49 2.01
C TYR A 370 6.79 -34.94 2.49
N GLY A 371 6.55 -35.89 1.59
CA GLY A 371 6.76 -37.32 1.84
C GLY A 371 5.69 -38.01 2.68
N VAL A 372 4.56 -37.35 2.99
CA VAL A 372 3.45 -37.96 3.74
C VAL A 372 2.10 -37.75 3.02
N SER A 373 1.21 -38.74 3.16
CA SER A 373 -0.13 -38.71 2.55
C SER A 373 -1.09 -37.77 3.30
N ASP A 374 -1.01 -37.71 4.63
CA ASP A 374 -1.68 -36.76 5.52
C ASP A 374 -0.80 -35.53 5.78
N GLY A 375 -0.53 -34.77 4.73
CA GLY A 375 0.51 -33.74 4.75
C GLY A 375 0.04 -32.29 4.84
N TYR A 376 -1.24 -31.99 4.60
CA TYR A 376 -1.67 -30.59 4.56
C TYR A 376 -1.80 -30.02 5.97
N LEU A 377 -1.08 -28.94 6.25
CA LEU A 377 -1.17 -28.21 7.51
C LEU A 377 -2.59 -27.68 7.68
N THR A 378 -3.17 -27.96 8.84
CA THR A 378 -4.47 -27.45 9.27
C THR A 378 -4.37 -27.02 10.73
N TRP A 379 -5.46 -26.56 11.30
CA TRP A 379 -5.58 -26.29 12.72
C TRP A 379 -6.84 -26.95 13.28
N GLN A 380 -6.82 -27.28 14.56
CA GLN A 380 -7.88 -28.05 15.21
C GLN A 380 -8.09 -27.60 16.66
N ARG A 381 -9.29 -27.89 17.19
CA ARG A 381 -9.66 -27.66 18.60
C ARG A 381 -10.11 -28.91 19.34
N GLN A 382 -10.18 -30.05 18.65
CA GLN A 382 -10.83 -31.26 19.14
C GLN A 382 -10.20 -31.85 20.41
N TYR A 383 -8.89 -31.65 20.63
CA TYR A 383 -8.19 -32.17 21.82
C TYR A 383 -7.79 -31.00 22.73
N GLU A 384 -8.54 -30.82 23.80
CA GLU A 384 -8.35 -29.73 24.76
C GLU A 384 -6.91 -29.65 25.31
N LYS A 385 -6.30 -30.80 25.61
CA LYS A 385 -4.91 -30.87 26.09
C LYS A 385 -3.84 -30.43 25.08
N LEU A 386 -4.20 -30.38 23.80
CA LEU A 386 -3.32 -29.90 22.74
C LEU A 386 -3.49 -28.39 22.51
N LEU A 387 -4.59 -27.80 23.00
CA LEU A 387 -4.76 -26.35 22.99
C LEU A 387 -3.63 -25.67 23.76
N VAL A 388 -3.29 -24.47 23.31
CA VAL A 388 -2.19 -23.69 23.87
C VAL A 388 -2.76 -22.41 24.43
N GLY A 389 -3.00 -22.35 25.74
CA GLY A 389 -3.67 -21.21 26.37
C GLY A 389 -5.07 -20.97 25.79
N GLY A 390 -5.81 -22.04 25.46
CA GLY A 390 -7.13 -21.98 24.83
C GLY A 390 -7.11 -21.79 23.30
N TYR A 391 -5.95 -21.54 22.70
CA TYR A 391 -5.83 -21.36 21.25
C TYR A 391 -5.73 -22.68 20.48
N PRO A 392 -6.21 -22.75 19.22
CA PRO A 392 -6.16 -23.94 18.39
C PRO A 392 -4.73 -24.32 18.02
N TYR A 393 -4.41 -25.62 18.13
CA TYR A 393 -3.12 -26.17 17.72
C TYR A 393 -3.13 -26.49 16.22
N THR A 394 -1.94 -26.58 15.61
CA THR A 394 -1.85 -27.06 14.23
C THR A 394 -1.78 -28.58 14.15
N SER A 395 -2.38 -29.13 13.11
CA SER A 395 -2.41 -30.57 12.83
C SER A 395 -2.26 -30.80 11.33
N PHE A 396 -2.44 -32.04 10.89
CA PHE A 396 -2.28 -32.45 9.50
C PHE A 396 -3.48 -33.25 9.01
N THR A 397 -3.80 -33.07 7.73
CA THR A 397 -4.92 -33.75 7.07
C THR A 397 -4.52 -34.22 5.67
N SER A 398 -5.19 -35.28 5.20
CA SER A 398 -5.07 -35.78 3.83
C SER A 398 -5.84 -34.91 2.83
N TYR A 399 -6.85 -34.17 3.29
CA TYR A 399 -7.65 -33.30 2.43
C TYR A 399 -6.87 -32.04 2.07
N LYS A 400 -6.91 -31.67 0.77
CA LYS A 400 -6.28 -30.43 0.29
C LYS A 400 -6.87 -29.25 1.05
N ASN A 401 -6.01 -28.49 1.72
CA ASN A 401 -6.41 -27.40 2.60
C ASN A 401 -5.58 -26.14 2.35
N CYS A 402 -6.21 -25.10 1.80
CA CYS A 402 -5.52 -23.94 1.22
C CYS A 402 -6.11 -22.65 1.77
N PHE A 403 -5.85 -22.39 3.04
CA PHE A 403 -6.26 -21.16 3.70
C PHE A 403 -5.11 -20.43 4.38
N TRP A 404 -3.87 -20.91 4.24
CA TRP A 404 -2.72 -20.24 4.81
C TRP A 404 -2.29 -19.11 3.88
N ARG A 405 -2.50 -17.88 4.33
CA ARG A 405 -2.02 -16.71 3.62
C ARG A 405 -0.58 -16.43 4.02
N LEU A 406 0.30 -16.38 3.03
CA LEU A 406 1.69 -15.95 3.22
C LEU A 406 1.77 -14.45 2.95
N VAL A 407 2.27 -13.71 3.94
CA VAL A 407 2.45 -12.27 3.88
C VAL A 407 3.94 -11.98 3.84
N PRO A 408 4.50 -11.59 2.68
CA PRO A 408 5.93 -11.33 2.56
C PRO A 408 6.33 -10.07 3.34
N HIS A 409 7.58 -10.04 3.80
CA HIS A 409 8.26 -8.92 4.46
C HIS A 409 9.68 -8.68 3.89
N GLY A 410 9.95 -9.30 2.73
CA GLY A 410 11.24 -9.28 2.02
C GLY A 410 12.33 -10.20 2.61
N LYS A 411 13.42 -10.37 1.87
CA LYS A 411 14.52 -11.32 2.17
C LYS A 411 14.03 -12.72 2.59
N ASN A 412 12.99 -13.23 1.91
CA ASN A 412 12.33 -14.50 2.21
C ASN A 412 11.68 -14.59 3.61
N LEU A 413 11.40 -13.46 4.27
CA LEU A 413 10.66 -13.38 5.51
C LEU A 413 9.16 -13.24 5.24
N TYR A 414 8.37 -13.93 6.05
CA TYR A 414 6.92 -14.02 5.90
C TYR A 414 6.23 -14.08 7.26
N SER A 415 5.03 -13.52 7.33
CA SER A 415 4.01 -13.99 8.28
C SER A 415 3.18 -15.09 7.63
N ILE A 416 2.84 -16.13 8.39
CA ILE A 416 1.91 -17.17 7.95
C ILE A 416 0.60 -16.93 8.71
N VAL A 417 -0.48 -16.67 7.98
CA VAL A 417 -1.74 -16.14 8.52
C VAL A 417 -2.88 -17.08 8.17
N ASN A 418 -3.79 -17.32 9.11
CA ASN A 418 -5.02 -18.05 8.86
C ASN A 418 -6.03 -17.17 8.09
N ASN A 419 -6.44 -17.63 6.92
CA ASN A 419 -7.45 -17.00 6.06
C ASN A 419 -8.70 -17.90 5.89
N TYR A 420 -8.92 -18.85 6.78
CA TYR A 420 -10.08 -19.74 6.73
C TYR A 420 -11.37 -18.95 6.98
N HIS A 421 -12.27 -18.92 5.97
CA HIS A 421 -13.55 -18.20 6.01
C HIS A 421 -13.47 -16.76 6.54
N CYS A 422 -12.43 -16.02 6.13
CA CYS A 422 -12.28 -14.60 6.44
C CYS A 422 -13.04 -13.70 5.45
N PRO A 423 -13.67 -12.59 5.89
CA PRO A 423 -13.87 -12.16 7.29
C PRO A 423 -15.04 -12.88 7.97
N GLY A 424 -15.03 -12.98 9.31
CA GLY A 424 -16.21 -13.39 10.12
C GLY A 424 -16.09 -14.70 10.90
N TYR A 425 -15.03 -15.48 10.70
CA TYR A 425 -14.80 -16.73 11.43
C TYR A 425 -13.85 -16.58 12.63
N ASP A 426 -14.02 -17.42 13.65
CA ASP A 426 -13.13 -17.49 14.81
C ASP A 426 -11.67 -17.67 14.35
N TYR A 427 -10.75 -16.85 14.90
CA TYR A 427 -9.32 -16.84 14.54
C TYR A 427 -9.01 -16.36 13.11
N CYS A 428 -9.92 -15.65 12.45
CA CYS A 428 -9.60 -14.96 11.21
C CYS A 428 -8.38 -14.04 11.40
N TYR A 429 -7.45 -14.10 10.45
CA TYR A 429 -6.16 -13.40 10.48
C TYR A 429 -5.26 -13.70 11.68
N SER A 430 -5.49 -14.81 12.38
CA SER A 430 -4.56 -15.28 13.42
C SER A 430 -3.24 -15.74 12.78
N LEU A 431 -2.15 -15.46 13.47
CA LEU A 431 -0.79 -15.71 13.02
C LEU A 431 -0.33 -17.10 13.47
N LEU A 432 0.42 -17.77 12.60
CA LEU A 432 1.14 -18.97 12.97
C LEU A 432 2.25 -18.60 13.94
N TYR A 433 2.17 -19.14 15.14
CA TYR A 433 3.08 -18.88 16.23
C TYR A 433 3.49 -20.22 16.86
N TRP A 434 4.45 -20.19 17.77
CA TRP A 434 4.90 -21.37 18.49
C TRP A 434 5.33 -21.00 19.89
N GLN A 435 5.24 -21.95 20.81
CA GLN A 435 5.83 -21.79 22.14
C GLN A 435 6.35 -23.12 22.67
N THR A 436 7.26 -23.03 23.63
CA THR A 436 7.68 -24.18 24.43
C THR A 436 6.54 -24.55 25.37
N ILE A 437 6.14 -25.82 25.35
CA ILE A 437 5.22 -26.41 26.32
C ILE A 437 6.05 -27.18 27.38
N LYS A 438 5.47 -28.17 28.06
CA LYS A 438 6.21 -29.00 29.02
C LYS A 438 7.32 -29.80 28.32
N ASP A 439 8.40 -30.05 29.05
CA ASP A 439 9.49 -30.97 28.67
C ASP A 439 10.24 -30.59 27.38
N GLY A 440 10.35 -29.29 27.08
CA GLY A 440 11.12 -28.81 25.93
C GLY A 440 10.48 -29.08 24.56
N VAL A 441 9.24 -29.60 24.53
CA VAL A 441 8.47 -29.76 23.31
C VAL A 441 8.03 -28.39 22.80
N PHE A 442 8.12 -28.18 21.49
CA PHE A 442 7.69 -26.95 20.85
C PHE A 442 6.39 -27.21 20.09
N ARG A 443 5.32 -26.51 20.44
CA ARG A 443 4.04 -26.65 19.73
C ARG A 443 3.78 -25.43 18.87
N VAL A 444 3.40 -25.67 17.62
CA VAL A 444 2.97 -24.65 16.67
C VAL A 444 1.45 -24.55 16.72
N TYR A 445 0.94 -23.33 16.73
CA TYR A 445 -0.48 -23.06 16.95
C TYR A 445 -0.85 -21.68 16.40
N MET A 446 -2.15 -21.38 16.34
CA MET A 446 -2.62 -20.08 15.87
C MET A 446 -2.75 -19.10 17.04
N HIS A 447 -2.29 -17.87 16.87
CA HIS A 447 -2.40 -16.83 17.90
C HIS A 447 -2.80 -15.48 17.30
N SER A 448 -3.70 -14.76 17.96
CA SER A 448 -4.21 -13.46 17.48
C SER A 448 -3.35 -12.27 17.90
N SER A 449 -2.66 -12.37 19.04
CA SER A 449 -1.79 -11.31 19.59
C SER A 449 -0.30 -11.66 19.77
N LYS A 450 0.16 -12.81 19.26
CA LYS A 450 1.58 -13.18 19.23
C LYS A 450 1.95 -13.59 17.82
N ALA A 451 3.16 -13.24 17.41
CA ALA A 451 3.61 -13.44 16.05
C ALA A 451 5.08 -13.83 16.02
N VAL A 452 5.45 -14.62 15.02
CA VAL A 452 6.82 -14.97 14.69
C VAL A 452 7.03 -14.71 13.22
N MET A 453 8.19 -14.18 12.88
CA MET A 453 8.65 -14.08 11.50
C MET A 453 9.14 -15.46 11.03
N TRP A 454 8.67 -15.89 9.87
CA TRP A 454 9.04 -17.15 9.25
C TRP A 454 9.90 -16.91 8.01
N GLU A 455 11.06 -17.55 7.94
CA GLU A 455 11.86 -17.58 6.72
C GLU A 455 11.42 -18.75 5.84
N ILE A 456 11.03 -18.47 4.60
CA ILE A 456 10.60 -19.49 3.63
C ILE A 456 11.60 -19.54 2.47
N GLN A 457 12.47 -20.55 2.46
CA GLN A 457 13.51 -20.72 1.45
C GLN A 457 13.18 -21.85 0.48
N LYS A 458 13.21 -21.58 -0.82
CA LYS A 458 13.11 -22.61 -1.87
C LYS A 458 14.39 -23.45 -1.93
N ARG A 459 14.25 -24.77 -2.04
CA ARG A 459 15.31 -25.78 -2.18
C ARG A 459 14.85 -26.81 -3.22
N GLY A 460 15.29 -26.63 -4.47
CA GLY A 460 14.77 -27.42 -5.59
C GLY A 460 13.26 -27.20 -5.76
N ASN A 461 12.49 -28.29 -5.71
CA ASN A 461 11.02 -28.28 -5.83
C ASN A 461 10.29 -28.13 -4.48
N TYR A 462 11.02 -27.88 -3.39
CA TYR A 462 10.49 -27.83 -2.04
C TYR A 462 10.87 -26.54 -1.32
N TYR A 463 10.25 -26.31 -0.17
CA TYR A 463 10.47 -25.15 0.68
C TYR A 463 10.87 -25.58 2.09
N ARG A 464 11.71 -24.80 2.74
CA ARG A 464 12.00 -24.89 4.18
C ARG A 464 11.38 -23.69 4.86
N ILE A 465 10.69 -23.93 5.96
CA ILE A 465 10.01 -22.89 6.74
C ILE A 465 10.68 -22.85 8.12
N ARG A 466 11.34 -21.73 8.45
CA ARG A 466 12.13 -21.60 9.68
C ARG A 466 11.69 -20.43 10.53
N SER A 467 11.62 -20.63 11.84
CA SER A 467 11.36 -19.55 12.80
C SER A 467 12.56 -18.61 12.89
N LYS A 468 12.33 -17.30 12.82
CA LYS A 468 13.36 -16.28 13.12
C LYS A 468 13.22 -15.65 14.51
N TYR A 469 12.42 -16.26 15.38
CA TYR A 469 12.29 -15.84 16.77
C TYR A 469 13.63 -15.91 17.51
N GLY A 470 13.92 -14.89 18.33
CA GLY A 470 15.08 -14.88 19.23
C GLY A 470 16.45 -14.82 18.54
N CYS A 471 16.50 -14.67 17.21
CA CYS A 471 17.77 -14.68 16.47
C CYS A 471 18.73 -13.54 16.86
N LYS A 472 18.21 -12.38 17.31
CA LYS A 472 19.03 -11.26 17.79
C LYS A 472 19.75 -11.57 19.10
N SER A 473 19.09 -12.29 20.00
CA SER A 473 19.61 -12.61 21.33
C SER A 473 20.48 -13.87 21.32
N GLY A 474 20.84 -14.42 20.15
CA GLY A 474 21.55 -15.69 20.04
C GLY A 474 20.74 -16.88 20.58
N ASP A 475 19.41 -16.77 20.60
CA ASP A 475 18.55 -17.82 21.12
C ASP A 475 18.72 -19.09 20.30
N TRP A 476 19.02 -20.21 20.97
CA TRP A 476 19.21 -21.53 20.33
C TRP A 476 17.96 -22.03 19.60
N ARG A 477 16.79 -21.40 19.82
CA ARG A 477 15.53 -21.68 19.13
C ARG A 477 15.42 -20.96 17.78
N CYS A 478 16.31 -19.99 17.51
CA CYS A 478 16.44 -19.38 16.20
C CYS A 478 16.71 -20.44 15.12
N ASN A 479 16.13 -20.24 13.93
CA ASN A 479 16.29 -21.11 12.76
C ASN A 479 15.78 -22.56 12.91
N ARG A 480 15.05 -22.88 13.99
CA ARG A 480 14.32 -24.15 14.08
C ARG A 480 13.26 -24.24 12.98
N GLU A 481 13.09 -25.44 12.43
CA GLU A 481 12.21 -25.66 11.28
C GLU A 481 10.79 -26.01 11.74
N LEU A 482 9.80 -25.49 11.02
CA LEU A 482 8.43 -25.97 11.10
C LEU A 482 8.38 -27.40 10.56
N GLY A 483 7.90 -28.33 11.37
CA GLY A 483 7.78 -29.74 10.99
C GLY A 483 6.59 -30.42 11.64
N ARG A 484 6.47 -31.73 11.37
CA ARG A 484 5.45 -32.61 11.94
C ARG A 484 6.02 -33.36 13.15
N GLN A 485 5.31 -33.30 14.27
CA GLN A 485 5.59 -34.09 15.47
C GLN A 485 4.38 -34.93 15.84
N GLN A 486 4.59 -36.00 16.61
CA GLN A 486 3.51 -36.85 17.12
C GLN A 486 3.28 -36.53 18.58
N GLU A 487 2.04 -36.21 18.94
CA GLU A 487 1.66 -35.92 20.32
C GLU A 487 0.48 -36.80 20.75
N PRO A 488 0.42 -37.20 22.03
CA PRO A 488 -0.69 -38.01 22.50
C PRO A 488 -1.99 -37.19 22.46
N GLY A 489 -3.07 -37.77 21.90
CA GLY A 489 -4.46 -37.30 21.83
C GLY A 489 -5.37 -37.93 22.88
N LYS A 490 -6.65 -38.20 22.61
CA LYS A 490 -7.55 -38.80 23.63
C LYS A 490 -7.10 -40.21 24.05
N PRO A 491 -7.40 -40.65 25.28
CA PRO A 491 -7.18 -42.05 25.67
C PRO A 491 -8.09 -42.95 24.83
N ILE A 492 -7.51 -44.01 24.25
CA ILE A 492 -8.21 -45.00 23.41
C ILE A 492 -8.28 -46.38 24.07
N GLY A 493 -7.62 -46.56 25.22
CA GLY A 493 -7.66 -47.82 25.96
C GLY A 493 -6.77 -47.82 27.20
N ILE A 494 -6.75 -48.94 27.90
CA ILE A 494 -5.90 -49.18 29.08
C ILE A 494 -5.18 -50.51 28.87
N MET A 495 -3.84 -50.51 28.93
CA MET A 495 -3.03 -51.74 28.89
C MET A 495 -3.12 -52.51 30.22
N ARG A 496 -2.77 -53.81 30.20
CA ARG A 496 -2.51 -54.58 31.43
C ARG A 496 -1.50 -53.83 32.30
N GLY A 497 -1.86 -53.57 33.55
CA GLY A 497 -1.09 -52.73 34.48
C GLY A 497 -1.57 -51.28 34.60
N GLY A 498 -2.73 -50.90 34.02
CA GLY A 498 -3.38 -49.62 34.27
C GLY A 498 -2.85 -48.43 33.46
N ARG A 499 -1.88 -48.64 32.56
CA ARG A 499 -1.34 -47.58 31.69
C ARG A 499 -2.34 -47.23 30.58
N LYS A 500 -2.71 -45.94 30.48
CA LYS A 500 -3.58 -45.43 29.40
C LYS A 500 -2.83 -45.42 28.06
N ILE A 501 -3.48 -45.92 27.01
CA ILE A 501 -3.05 -45.80 25.62
C ILE A 501 -3.71 -44.55 25.04
N TYR A 502 -2.95 -43.73 24.34
CA TYR A 502 -3.45 -42.52 23.68
C TYR A 502 -3.40 -42.67 22.17
N GLU A 503 -4.35 -42.04 21.49
CA GLU A 503 -4.26 -41.80 20.05
C GLU A 503 -3.00 -40.98 19.73
N ASN A 504 -2.33 -41.26 18.61
CA ASN A 504 -1.23 -40.42 18.14
C ASN A 504 -1.79 -39.34 17.21
N VAL A 505 -1.61 -38.09 17.58
CA VAL A 505 -2.10 -36.94 16.83
C VAL A 505 -0.90 -36.25 16.17
N PRO A 506 -0.87 -36.14 14.83
CA PRO A 506 0.16 -35.37 14.17
C PRO A 506 -0.09 -33.89 14.41
N THR A 507 0.85 -33.21 15.07
CA THR A 507 0.79 -31.77 15.35
C THR A 507 1.97 -31.04 14.72
N GLY A 508 1.82 -29.73 14.50
CA GLY A 508 2.95 -28.91 14.09
C GLY A 508 3.90 -28.65 15.25
N GLY A 509 5.19 -28.82 15.01
CA GLY A 509 6.25 -28.58 15.98
C GLY A 509 7.40 -27.76 15.42
N LEU A 510 8.28 -27.28 16.32
CA LEU A 510 9.59 -26.75 15.93
C LEU A 510 10.70 -27.73 16.22
N LEU A 511 11.35 -28.18 15.16
CA LEU A 511 12.29 -29.28 15.21
C LEU A 511 13.73 -28.78 15.00
N SER A 512 14.67 -29.34 15.76
CA SER A 512 16.10 -29.21 15.50
C SER A 512 16.49 -30.19 14.41
N GLY A 513 17.09 -29.69 13.33
CA GLY A 513 17.62 -30.54 12.26
C GLY A 513 17.52 -29.91 10.88
N VAL A 514 18.05 -30.63 9.90
CA VAL A 514 17.98 -30.35 8.47
C VAL A 514 17.07 -31.41 7.85
N GLY A 515 16.05 -31.02 7.07
CA GLY A 515 15.29 -31.98 6.26
C GLY A 515 13.76 -31.86 6.31
N TYR A 516 13.22 -30.80 6.89
CA TYR A 516 11.77 -30.58 6.94
C TYR A 516 11.32 -29.80 5.71
N TYR A 517 10.83 -30.53 4.71
CA TYR A 517 10.46 -29.98 3.41
C TYR A 517 8.95 -29.80 3.27
N TRP A 518 8.57 -28.72 2.61
CA TRP A 518 7.20 -28.32 2.35
C TRP A 518 6.99 -28.15 0.85
N GLN A 519 5.84 -28.59 0.35
CA GLN A 519 5.29 -28.18 -0.93
C GLN A 519 4.30 -27.05 -0.67
N ILE A 520 4.58 -25.88 -1.24
CA ILE A 520 3.70 -24.71 -1.19
C ILE A 520 2.98 -24.65 -2.53
N THR A 521 1.67 -24.89 -2.51
CA THR A 521 0.84 -25.07 -3.72
C THR A 521 -0.41 -24.18 -3.66
N LYS A 522 -0.91 -23.75 -4.82
CA LYS A 522 -2.17 -22.98 -4.90
C LYS A 522 -3.40 -23.89 -4.82
#